data_AF-A0A7C6MJK9-F1
#
_entry.id   AF-A0A7C6MJK9-F1
#
_cell.length_a   1.000
_cell.length_b   1.000
_cell.length_c   1.000
_cell.angle_alpha   90.00
_cell.angle_beta   90.00
_cell.angle_gamma   90.00
#
_symmetry.space_group_name_H-M   'P 1'
#
loop_
_entity.id
_entity.type
_entity.pdbx_description
1 polymer ?
#
loop_
_entity_poly.entity_id
_entity_poly.type
_entity_poly.pdbx_seq_one_letter_code
_entity_poly.pdbx_strand_id
1 'polypeptide(L)'
;MSFLDRYGSTGADPLFGDPRRAHRGVSMEGYFWRITDPATGRVVIALCGANEGPEGPWSTIGLAAMPNGFVRTEALDGSWTDPDGLGVRGGFAGQGPNSTVAPAFAGNDRELHVNLGEDAKLDVTFHDLKPWPHRLAGGSSIFQSIPSLNQYWHPWLPGGRAAGSATVGGETWEFDGAQVYAEKAWGREGFPEAWWWGQAQGFAEPTASLAFAGGIVTSGPMRVEVTALVVMLPDGRVIRLGDPVISPVRTTTTDEQWHLSGRGFGWRIEVTASAPLDQAFVLPVPLPSEHRNTPGDLEHLVGDLKVTVSRFGRHVWTGETSLAALVHGGLDRVRAELRRRGLDDTLTHAPPVGK
;
A
#
# COMPACT_ATOMS: atom_id res chain seq x y z
N MET A 1 -15.38 22.36 -17.83
CA MET A 1 -15.22 20.97 -17.37
C MET A 1 -16.09 20.08 -18.21
N SER A 2 -15.48 19.10 -18.85
CA SER A 2 -16.16 18.02 -19.57
C SER A 2 -16.93 17.11 -18.59
N PHE A 3 -17.82 16.26 -19.09
CA PHE A 3 -18.48 15.23 -18.28
C PHE A 3 -17.47 14.26 -17.64
N LEU A 4 -16.42 13.91 -18.39
CA LEU A 4 -15.35 13.03 -17.92
C LEU A 4 -14.53 13.68 -16.80
N ASP A 5 -14.29 14.99 -16.87
CA ASP A 5 -13.57 15.71 -15.82
C ASP A 5 -14.35 15.69 -14.50
N ARG A 6 -15.68 15.90 -14.57
CA ARG A 6 -16.56 15.83 -13.40
C ARG A 6 -16.71 14.42 -12.84
N TYR A 7 -16.65 13.42 -13.70
CA TYR A 7 -16.69 12.02 -13.29
C TYR A 7 -15.37 11.64 -12.60
N GLY A 8 -14.23 11.95 -13.22
CA GLY A 8 -12.91 11.75 -12.63
C GLY A 8 -12.73 12.51 -11.32
N SER A 9 -13.37 13.68 -11.17
CA SER A 9 -13.31 14.44 -9.92
C SER A 9 -13.97 13.77 -8.71
N THR A 10 -14.65 12.65 -8.92
CA THR A 10 -15.21 11.82 -7.85
C THR A 10 -14.24 10.74 -7.37
N GLY A 11 -13.05 10.65 -7.96
CA GLY A 11 -12.10 9.56 -7.79
C GLY A 11 -12.41 8.33 -8.65
N ALA A 12 -13.53 8.28 -9.37
CA ALA A 12 -13.84 7.14 -10.22
C ALA A 12 -13.05 7.16 -11.54
N ASP A 13 -12.61 5.97 -11.96
CA ASP A 13 -12.03 5.71 -13.27
C ASP A 13 -13.01 4.97 -14.18
N PRO A 14 -13.12 5.37 -15.46
CA PRO A 14 -13.90 4.58 -16.40
C PRO A 14 -13.27 3.19 -16.55
N LEU A 15 -14.07 2.22 -16.99
CA LEU A 15 -13.49 0.98 -17.50
C LEU A 15 -12.53 1.31 -18.64
N PHE A 16 -11.40 0.59 -18.70
CA PHE A 16 -10.26 0.88 -19.55
C PHE A 16 -9.49 2.19 -19.25
N GLY A 17 -9.87 2.91 -18.19
CA GLY A 17 -9.06 4.00 -17.63
C GLY A 17 -7.76 3.47 -17.01
N ASP A 18 -6.76 4.34 -16.90
CA ASP A 18 -5.48 4.04 -16.25
C ASP A 18 -5.49 4.58 -14.81
N PRO A 19 -5.69 3.73 -13.79
CA PRO A 19 -5.81 4.18 -12.40
C PRO A 19 -4.47 4.68 -11.81
N ARG A 20 -3.38 4.64 -12.57
CA ARG A 20 -2.09 5.15 -12.13
C ARG A 20 -2.02 6.67 -12.15
N ARG A 21 -2.78 7.31 -13.06
CA ARG A 21 -2.85 8.78 -13.21
C ARG A 21 -3.44 9.46 -11.99
N ALA A 22 -3.05 10.70 -11.75
CA ALA A 22 -3.61 11.54 -10.70
C ALA A 22 -5.13 11.65 -10.78
N HIS A 23 -5.77 11.52 -9.63
CA HIS A 23 -7.21 11.63 -9.41
C HIS A 23 -7.53 13.02 -8.86
N ARG A 24 -7.66 14.00 -9.77
CA ARG A 24 -8.01 15.37 -9.36
C ARG A 24 -9.32 15.38 -8.56
N GLY A 25 -9.40 16.13 -7.47
CA GLY A 25 -10.66 16.28 -6.71
C GLY A 25 -10.89 15.28 -5.58
N VAL A 26 -9.96 14.33 -5.38
CA VAL A 26 -9.89 13.53 -4.16
C VAL A 26 -9.00 14.23 -3.14
N SER A 27 -9.24 13.99 -1.85
CA SER A 27 -8.48 14.66 -0.79
C SER A 27 -7.16 13.95 -0.47
N MET A 28 -6.99 12.70 -0.94
CA MET A 28 -5.81 11.91 -0.67
C MET A 28 -5.54 10.88 -1.78
N GLU A 29 -4.29 10.83 -2.24
CA GLU A 29 -3.71 9.72 -3.00
C GLU A 29 -2.51 9.15 -2.23
N GLY A 30 -2.57 7.87 -1.86
CA GLY A 30 -1.49 7.12 -1.25
C GLY A 30 -0.70 6.34 -2.28
N TYR A 31 0.61 6.48 -2.23
CA TYR A 31 1.57 5.69 -3.01
C TYR A 31 2.44 4.89 -2.05
N PHE A 32 2.63 3.62 -2.35
CA PHE A 32 3.37 2.70 -1.48
C PHE A 32 4.29 1.81 -2.32
N TRP A 33 5.55 1.74 -1.92
CA TRP A 33 6.54 0.81 -2.44
C TRP A 33 7.08 -0.05 -1.31
N ARG A 34 7.27 -1.33 -1.61
CA ARG A 34 7.93 -2.29 -0.74
C ARG A 34 9.06 -2.97 -1.49
N ILE A 35 10.25 -2.92 -0.91
CA ILE A 35 11.47 -3.56 -1.39
C ILE A 35 11.79 -4.69 -0.42
N THR A 36 11.88 -5.92 -0.94
CA THR A 36 12.11 -7.14 -0.17
C THR A 36 13.36 -7.81 -0.71
N ASP A 37 14.36 -8.02 0.14
CA ASP A 37 15.51 -8.89 -0.14
C ASP A 37 15.33 -10.21 0.62
N PRO A 38 14.88 -11.28 -0.06
CA PRO A 38 14.67 -12.56 0.59
C PRO A 38 15.95 -13.23 1.09
N ALA A 39 17.12 -12.91 0.52
CA ALA A 39 18.37 -13.57 0.90
C ALA A 39 18.83 -13.14 2.29
N THR A 40 18.57 -11.88 2.66
CA THR A 40 18.95 -11.32 3.97
C THR A 40 17.75 -11.12 4.90
N GLY A 41 16.52 -11.31 4.41
CA GLY A 41 15.30 -10.97 5.13
C GLY A 41 15.11 -9.46 5.37
N ARG A 42 15.78 -8.63 4.58
CA ARG A 42 15.68 -7.16 4.69
C ARG A 42 14.43 -6.69 3.94
N VAL A 43 13.69 -5.79 4.55
CA VAL A 43 12.52 -5.15 3.96
C VAL A 43 12.61 -3.65 4.22
N VAL A 44 12.35 -2.86 3.18
CA VAL A 44 12.16 -1.41 3.28
C VAL A 44 10.82 -1.07 2.64
N ILE A 45 10.00 -0.30 3.34
CA ILE A 45 8.81 0.32 2.75
C ILE A 45 9.01 1.82 2.68
N ALA A 46 8.46 2.42 1.64
CA ALA A 46 8.38 3.86 1.49
C ALA A 46 6.98 4.23 1.04
N LEU A 47 6.39 5.22 1.69
CA LEU A 47 5.04 5.69 1.40
C LEU A 47 5.00 7.20 1.26
N CYS A 48 4.11 7.66 0.38
CA CYS A 48 3.79 9.08 0.22
C CYS A 48 2.27 9.22 0.01
N GLY A 49 1.58 9.80 0.98
CA GLY A 49 0.23 10.33 0.82
C GLY A 49 0.30 11.75 0.28
N ALA A 50 -0.13 11.97 -0.96
CA ALA A 50 -0.38 13.31 -1.49
C ALA A 50 -1.78 13.75 -1.07
N ASN A 51 -1.84 14.77 -0.21
CA ASN A 51 -3.07 15.23 0.42
C ASN A 51 -3.43 16.65 -0.05
N GLU A 52 -4.73 16.91 -0.12
CA GLU A 52 -5.30 18.25 -0.29
C GLU A 52 -5.99 18.65 1.02
N GLY A 53 -5.46 19.68 1.69
CA GLY A 53 -5.97 20.17 2.96
C GLY A 53 -6.44 21.62 2.92
N PRO A 54 -7.01 22.14 4.02
CA PRO A 54 -7.50 23.53 4.10
C PRO A 54 -6.42 24.59 3.89
N GLU A 55 -5.16 24.27 4.21
CA GLU A 55 -3.99 25.15 4.06
C GLU A 55 -3.26 24.96 2.71
N GLY A 56 -3.75 24.04 1.87
CA GLY A 56 -3.16 23.68 0.57
C GLY A 56 -2.64 22.24 0.51
N PRO A 57 -1.92 21.90 -0.58
CA PRO A 57 -1.37 20.58 -0.78
C PRO A 57 -0.24 20.27 0.21
N TRP A 58 -0.26 19.07 0.77
CA TRP A 58 0.74 18.59 1.73
C TRP A 58 0.95 17.08 1.59
N SER A 59 1.99 16.55 2.22
CA SER A 59 2.39 15.15 2.11
C SER A 59 2.60 14.46 3.44
N THR A 60 2.04 13.26 3.56
CA THR A 60 2.41 12.27 4.58
C THR A 60 3.51 11.39 4.00
N ILE A 61 4.71 11.43 4.55
CA ILE A 61 5.85 10.65 4.02
C ILE A 61 6.31 9.67 5.10
N GLY A 62 6.61 8.43 4.72
CA GLY A 62 7.11 7.42 5.64
C GLY A 62 8.19 6.55 5.01
N LEU A 63 9.18 6.19 5.83
CA LEU A 63 10.20 5.19 5.53
C LEU A 63 10.32 4.27 6.75
N ALA A 64 10.15 2.97 6.55
CA ALA A 64 10.30 1.98 7.63
C ALA A 64 11.04 0.75 7.14
N ALA A 65 11.76 0.08 8.04
CA ALA A 65 12.63 -1.01 7.68
C ALA A 65 12.73 -2.11 8.74
N MET A 66 12.89 -3.34 8.25
CA MET A 66 13.16 -4.55 9.03
C MET A 66 14.40 -5.26 8.46
N PRO A 67 15.26 -5.85 9.30
CA PRO A 67 15.01 -6.21 10.70
C PRO A 67 15.46 -5.18 11.75
N ASN A 68 16.01 -4.01 11.39
CA ASN A 68 16.48 -3.03 12.39
C ASN A 68 15.35 -2.31 13.14
N GLY A 69 14.09 -2.37 12.69
CA GLY A 69 12.96 -1.75 13.38
C GLY A 69 12.88 -0.24 13.19
N PHE A 70 13.54 0.28 12.16
CA PHE A 70 13.59 1.70 11.88
C PHE A 70 12.25 2.21 11.34
N VAL A 71 11.82 3.38 11.80
CA VAL A 71 10.68 4.11 11.24
C VAL A 71 10.94 5.62 11.33
N ARG A 72 10.72 6.33 10.23
CA ARG A 72 10.71 7.78 10.14
C ARG A 72 9.47 8.20 9.36
N THR A 73 8.72 9.15 9.89
CA THR A 73 7.56 9.70 9.19
C THR A 73 7.51 11.21 9.36
N GLU A 74 7.02 11.91 8.35
CA GLU A 74 6.92 13.36 8.32
C GLU A 74 5.58 13.80 7.73
N ALA A 75 5.09 14.95 8.19
CA ALA A 75 4.01 15.71 7.54
C ALA A 75 4.64 16.99 7.00
N LEU A 76 4.77 17.11 5.69
CA LEU A 76 5.49 18.20 5.04
C LEU A 76 4.59 18.94 4.05
N ASP A 77 4.83 20.23 3.88
CA ASP A 77 4.17 21.04 2.87
C ASP A 77 4.51 20.57 1.45
N GLY A 78 3.56 20.75 0.54
CA GLY A 78 3.73 20.49 -0.88
C GLY A 78 3.56 19.03 -1.25
N SER A 79 2.65 18.80 -2.18
CA SER A 79 2.46 17.52 -2.84
C SER A 79 2.16 17.73 -4.32
N TRP A 80 2.51 16.74 -5.13
CA TRP A 80 2.19 16.73 -6.55
C TRP A 80 2.03 15.29 -7.03
N THR A 81 1.03 15.05 -7.87
CA THR A 81 0.77 13.76 -8.52
C THR A 81 0.75 13.92 -10.03
N ASP A 82 1.25 12.91 -10.74
CA ASP A 82 1.40 12.95 -12.19
C ASP A 82 0.05 12.77 -12.91
N PRO A 83 -0.44 13.74 -13.70
CA PRO A 83 -1.70 13.62 -14.43
C PRO A 83 -1.62 12.68 -15.64
N ASP A 84 -0.42 12.39 -16.15
CA ASP A 84 -0.22 11.66 -17.40
C ASP A 84 0.20 10.19 -17.16
N GLY A 85 0.72 9.86 -15.97
CA GLY A 85 1.18 8.52 -15.62
C GLY A 85 1.22 8.27 -14.10
N LEU A 86 2.04 7.30 -13.69
CA LEU A 86 2.32 7.07 -12.27
C LEU A 86 3.42 8.03 -11.82
N GLY A 87 3.14 8.87 -10.82
CA GLY A 87 4.17 9.67 -10.20
C GLY A 87 3.66 10.46 -9.00
N VAL A 88 4.52 10.60 -7.99
CA VAL A 88 4.27 11.41 -6.80
C VAL A 88 5.54 12.15 -6.38
N ARG A 89 5.36 13.39 -5.91
CA ARG A 89 6.38 14.16 -5.21
C ARG A 89 5.77 14.73 -3.94
N GLY A 90 6.55 14.76 -2.86
CA GLY A 90 6.11 15.29 -1.56
C GLY A 90 7.22 15.98 -0.80
N GLY A 91 6.85 16.94 0.05
CA GLY A 91 7.77 17.66 0.92
C GLY A 91 8.67 18.63 0.15
N PHE A 92 8.07 19.68 -0.42
CA PHE A 92 8.78 20.77 -1.09
C PHE A 92 8.03 22.10 -0.93
N ALA A 93 8.79 23.18 -0.73
CA ALA A 93 8.23 24.53 -0.70
C ALA A 93 7.98 25.05 -2.13
N GLY A 94 6.82 25.66 -2.37
CA GLY A 94 6.49 26.39 -3.61
C GLY A 94 5.72 25.58 -4.66
N GLN A 95 4.85 26.27 -5.40
CA GLN A 95 3.82 25.66 -6.25
C GLN A 95 4.37 25.01 -7.52
N GLY A 96 4.07 23.72 -7.68
CA GLY A 96 4.10 23.01 -8.96
C GLY A 96 5.46 22.41 -9.35
N PRO A 97 5.53 21.75 -10.52
CA PRO A 97 6.68 20.94 -10.96
C PRO A 97 7.98 21.72 -11.20
N ASN A 98 7.97 23.06 -11.02
CA ASN A 98 9.09 23.97 -11.27
C ASN A 98 9.84 24.39 -10.00
N SER A 99 9.57 23.79 -8.83
CA SER A 99 10.38 24.03 -7.64
C SER A 99 11.83 23.63 -7.87
N THR A 100 12.76 24.48 -7.46
CA THR A 100 14.21 24.21 -7.51
C THR A 100 14.71 23.44 -6.29
N VAL A 101 13.87 23.28 -5.27
CA VAL A 101 14.17 22.49 -4.07
C VAL A 101 13.82 21.03 -4.39
N ALA A 102 14.77 20.13 -4.17
CA ALA A 102 14.52 18.70 -4.33
C ALA A 102 13.44 18.25 -3.33
N PRO A 103 12.41 17.52 -3.76
CA PRO A 103 11.38 17.04 -2.85
C PRO A 103 11.96 16.01 -1.88
N ALA A 104 11.42 15.93 -0.67
CA ALA A 104 11.77 14.91 0.32
C ALA A 104 11.40 13.49 -0.15
N PHE A 105 10.41 13.37 -1.05
CA PHE A 105 10.01 12.12 -1.69
C PHE A 105 9.72 12.34 -3.17
N ALA A 106 10.24 11.47 -4.02
CA ALA A 106 9.89 11.39 -5.44
C ALA A 106 9.84 9.92 -5.87
N GLY A 107 8.70 9.47 -6.38
CA GLY A 107 8.52 8.09 -6.85
C GLY A 107 7.73 8.03 -8.14
N ASN A 108 8.10 7.12 -9.04
CA ASN A 108 7.39 6.83 -10.28
C ASN A 108 7.52 5.34 -10.64
N ASP A 109 7.28 4.97 -11.91
CA ASP A 109 7.34 3.58 -12.38
C ASP A 109 8.77 3.07 -12.67
N ARG A 110 9.80 3.91 -12.48
CA ARG A 110 11.21 3.60 -12.76
C ARG A 110 12.15 3.80 -11.58
N GLU A 111 11.85 4.74 -10.69
CA GLU A 111 12.75 5.10 -9.60
C GLU A 111 11.97 5.60 -8.38
N LEU A 112 12.66 5.55 -7.24
CA LEU A 112 12.16 6.02 -5.97
C LEU A 112 13.31 6.64 -5.16
N HIS A 113 13.11 7.89 -4.79
CA HIS A 113 14.02 8.69 -4.00
C HIS A 113 13.31 9.22 -2.75
N VAL A 114 13.90 8.98 -1.59
CA VAL A 114 13.42 9.46 -0.29
C VAL A 114 14.61 10.05 0.46
N ASN A 115 14.43 11.22 1.04
CA ASN A 115 15.40 11.88 1.89
C ASN A 115 14.70 12.62 3.03
N LEU A 116 14.62 11.97 4.19
CA LEU A 116 14.02 12.51 5.42
C LEU A 116 15.08 12.85 6.49
N GLY A 117 16.36 12.90 6.10
CA GLY A 117 17.48 13.14 7.02
C GLY A 117 18.67 12.22 6.75
N GLU A 118 19.75 12.40 7.52
CA GLU A 118 20.99 11.62 7.37
C GLU A 118 20.80 10.12 7.64
N ASP A 119 19.84 9.75 8.48
CA ASP A 119 19.53 8.39 8.92
C ASP A 119 18.33 7.76 8.19
N ALA A 120 17.76 8.46 7.20
CA ALA A 120 16.47 8.13 6.59
C ALA A 120 16.46 8.43 5.09
N LYS A 121 17.11 7.57 4.29
CA LYS A 121 17.24 7.74 2.84
C LYS A 121 16.93 6.44 2.10
N LEU A 122 16.40 6.57 0.89
CA LEU A 122 16.22 5.48 -0.05
C LEU A 122 16.46 6.03 -1.46
N ASP A 123 17.30 5.36 -2.24
CA ASP A 123 17.56 5.69 -3.63
C ASP A 123 17.64 4.39 -4.41
N VAL A 124 16.60 4.08 -5.18
CA VAL A 124 16.51 2.83 -5.95
C VAL A 124 15.92 3.06 -7.33
N THR A 125 16.37 2.21 -8.25
CA THR A 125 15.82 2.10 -9.61
C THR A 125 15.16 0.74 -9.78
N PHE A 126 14.14 0.69 -10.64
CA PHE A 126 13.35 -0.49 -10.88
C PHE A 126 13.59 -1.07 -12.28
N HIS A 127 13.67 -2.39 -12.36
CA HIS A 127 13.84 -3.14 -13.60
C HIS A 127 13.02 -4.44 -13.59
N ASP A 128 12.96 -5.12 -14.74
CA ASP A 128 12.23 -6.39 -14.91
C ASP A 128 10.76 -6.38 -14.41
N LEU A 129 10.11 -5.22 -14.54
CA LEU A 129 8.78 -4.96 -14.02
C LEU A 129 7.74 -5.95 -14.57
N LYS A 130 6.83 -6.37 -13.68
CA LYS A 130 5.63 -7.17 -13.97
C LYS A 130 4.41 -6.32 -13.61
N PRO A 131 4.04 -5.34 -14.45
CA PRO A 131 2.93 -4.45 -14.16
C PRO A 131 1.60 -5.20 -14.20
N TRP A 132 0.57 -4.59 -13.61
CA TRP A 132 -0.80 -5.08 -13.66
C TRP A 132 -1.25 -5.41 -15.10
N PRO A 133 -1.67 -6.67 -15.38
CA PRO A 133 -1.90 -7.10 -16.76
C PRO A 133 -3.32 -6.80 -17.29
N HIS A 134 -4.28 -6.46 -16.41
CA HIS A 134 -5.68 -6.29 -16.83
C HIS A 134 -5.94 -4.87 -17.30
N ARG A 135 -6.24 -4.73 -18.60
CA ARG A 135 -6.56 -3.43 -19.22
C ARG A 135 -7.97 -2.93 -18.92
N LEU A 136 -8.90 -3.81 -18.57
CA LEU A 136 -10.31 -3.44 -18.36
C LEU A 136 -10.52 -2.65 -17.06
N ALA A 137 -9.84 -3.07 -15.99
CA ALA A 137 -9.95 -2.50 -14.66
C ALA A 137 -8.70 -2.81 -13.82
N GLY A 138 -8.42 -1.95 -12.84
CA GLY A 138 -7.40 -2.10 -11.82
C GLY A 138 -7.81 -3.01 -10.65
N GLY A 139 -7.19 -2.80 -9.49
CA GLY A 139 -7.34 -3.68 -8.30
C GLY A 139 -8.77 -3.67 -7.74
N SER A 140 -9.38 -2.48 -7.71
CA SER A 140 -10.78 -2.27 -7.33
C SER A 140 -11.80 -2.90 -8.29
N SER A 141 -11.41 -3.46 -9.45
CA SER A 141 -12.35 -4.03 -10.42
C SER A 141 -13.42 -2.99 -10.81
N ILE A 142 -14.67 -3.41 -11.02
CA ILE A 142 -15.78 -2.53 -11.37
C ILE A 142 -16.03 -1.42 -10.34
N PHE A 143 -15.59 -1.58 -9.09
CA PHE A 143 -15.74 -0.55 -8.05
C PHE A 143 -14.95 0.71 -8.37
N GLN A 144 -13.87 0.61 -9.18
CA GLN A 144 -13.14 1.80 -9.64
C GLN A 144 -14.06 2.76 -10.42
N SER A 145 -15.12 2.24 -11.04
CA SER A 145 -16.06 3.06 -11.81
C SER A 145 -17.19 3.68 -10.99
N ILE A 146 -17.30 3.34 -9.70
CA ILE A 146 -18.35 3.86 -8.82
C ILE A 146 -17.86 5.19 -8.25
N PRO A 147 -18.59 6.31 -8.45
CA PRO A 147 -18.21 7.62 -7.92
C PRO A 147 -18.15 7.67 -6.40
N SER A 148 -17.21 8.49 -5.90
CA SER A 148 -17.17 8.94 -4.51
C SER A 148 -17.08 7.82 -3.48
N LEU A 149 -16.36 6.73 -3.78
CA LEU A 149 -16.00 5.77 -2.74
C LEU A 149 -15.03 6.45 -1.77
N ASN A 150 -15.16 6.11 -0.49
CA ASN A 150 -14.19 6.55 0.52
C ASN A 150 -12.78 6.03 0.22
N GLN A 151 -12.64 4.87 -0.44
CA GLN A 151 -11.34 4.29 -0.79
C GLN A 151 -11.39 3.48 -2.10
N TYR A 152 -10.33 3.64 -2.89
CA TYR A 152 -9.97 2.82 -4.05
C TYR A 152 -8.57 2.24 -3.85
N TRP A 153 -8.25 1.16 -4.58
CA TRP A 153 -7.00 0.43 -4.46
C TRP A 153 -6.55 -0.17 -5.79
N HIS A 154 -5.26 -0.04 -6.09
CA HIS A 154 -4.65 -0.60 -7.29
C HIS A 154 -3.21 -1.06 -7.04
N PRO A 155 -2.95 -2.39 -7.00
CA PRO A 155 -1.61 -2.95 -6.95
C PRO A 155 -0.98 -2.94 -8.34
N TRP A 156 -0.57 -1.75 -8.81
CA TRP A 156 -0.13 -1.53 -10.18
C TRP A 156 1.17 -2.28 -10.53
N LEU A 157 1.99 -2.61 -9.53
CA LEU A 157 3.21 -3.42 -9.69
C LEU A 157 3.19 -4.64 -8.75
N PRO A 158 2.56 -5.75 -9.15
CA PRO A 158 2.60 -7.00 -8.39
C PRO A 158 4.02 -7.56 -8.21
N GLY A 159 4.95 -7.27 -9.12
CA GLY A 159 6.33 -7.72 -9.01
C GLY A 159 7.29 -6.97 -9.94
N GLY A 160 8.58 -7.05 -9.61
CA GLY A 160 9.67 -6.43 -10.35
C GLY A 160 10.97 -6.59 -9.56
N ARG A 161 12.01 -5.88 -9.99
CA ARG A 161 13.29 -5.84 -9.29
C ARG A 161 13.70 -4.41 -8.96
N ALA A 162 14.40 -4.24 -7.85
CA ALA A 162 14.97 -2.98 -7.40
C ALA A 162 16.48 -3.13 -7.15
N ALA A 163 17.23 -2.10 -7.54
CA ALA A 163 18.65 -1.97 -7.24
C ALA A 163 18.97 -0.54 -6.77
N GLY A 164 19.87 -0.41 -5.79
CA GLY A 164 20.24 0.86 -5.18
C GLY A 164 20.51 0.70 -3.68
N SER A 165 20.30 1.76 -2.89
CA SER A 165 20.67 1.78 -1.48
C SER A 165 19.61 2.39 -0.57
N ALA A 166 19.63 2.02 0.69
CA ALA A 166 18.84 2.64 1.75
C ALA A 166 19.74 2.97 2.96
N THR A 167 19.59 4.16 3.52
CA THR A 167 20.15 4.51 4.83
C THR A 167 19.03 4.53 5.85
N VAL A 168 19.04 3.62 6.81
CA VAL A 168 17.99 3.42 7.81
C VAL A 168 18.59 3.25 9.21
N GLY A 169 18.39 4.23 10.08
CA GLY A 169 18.89 4.19 11.46
C GLY A 169 20.42 4.17 11.56
N GLY A 170 21.11 4.82 10.61
CA GLY A 170 22.57 4.86 10.52
C GLY A 170 23.21 3.65 9.84
N GLU A 171 22.44 2.62 9.49
CA GLU A 171 22.89 1.53 8.63
C GLU A 171 22.68 1.88 7.16
N THR A 172 23.62 1.48 6.29
CA THR A 172 23.42 1.51 4.83
C THR A 172 23.25 0.09 4.31
N TRP A 173 22.15 -0.15 3.61
CA TRP A 173 21.83 -1.40 2.94
C TRP A 173 21.93 -1.21 1.44
N GLU A 174 22.62 -2.12 0.77
CA GLU A 174 22.67 -2.20 -0.70
C GLU A 174 21.69 -3.27 -1.17
N PHE A 175 20.99 -2.98 -2.25
CA PHE A 175 20.09 -3.89 -2.94
C PHE A 175 20.59 -4.10 -4.37
N ASP A 176 20.72 -5.37 -4.75
CA ASP A 176 21.02 -5.78 -6.12
C ASP A 176 20.01 -6.86 -6.53
N GLY A 177 18.97 -6.44 -7.24
CA GLY A 177 17.90 -7.35 -7.68
C GLY A 177 16.91 -7.77 -6.58
N ALA A 178 16.74 -6.95 -5.54
CA ALA A 178 15.69 -7.12 -4.55
C ALA A 178 14.30 -7.13 -5.21
N GLN A 179 13.33 -7.83 -4.63
CA GLN A 179 11.97 -7.85 -5.15
C GLN A 179 11.27 -6.53 -4.82
N VAL A 180 10.51 -5.97 -5.76
CA VAL A 180 9.68 -4.78 -5.52
C VAL A 180 8.20 -5.08 -5.74
N TYR A 181 7.38 -4.55 -4.86
CA TYR A 181 5.94 -4.41 -4.99
C TYR A 181 5.57 -2.93 -4.87
N ALA A 182 4.56 -2.48 -5.61
CA ALA A 182 4.03 -1.15 -5.41
C ALA A 182 2.54 -1.04 -5.75
N GLU A 183 1.90 -0.13 -5.04
CA GLU A 183 0.47 0.14 -5.16
C GLU A 183 0.14 1.63 -5.07
N LYS A 184 -1.09 1.92 -5.47
CA LYS A 184 -1.72 3.23 -5.34
C LYS A 184 -3.09 3.05 -4.71
N ALA A 185 -3.44 3.92 -3.79
CA ALA A 185 -4.74 4.00 -3.15
C ALA A 185 -5.22 5.46 -3.18
N TRP A 186 -6.51 5.71 -3.27
CA TRP A 186 -7.02 7.09 -3.29
C TRP A 186 -8.45 7.13 -2.75
N GLY A 187 -8.90 8.29 -2.31
CA GLY A 187 -10.17 8.37 -1.60
C GLY A 187 -10.59 9.78 -1.28
N ARG A 188 -11.89 9.94 -0.98
CA ARG A 188 -12.47 11.25 -0.69
C ARG A 188 -11.97 11.84 0.64
N GLU A 189 -11.62 11.02 1.62
CA GLU A 189 -11.31 11.47 2.98
C GLU A 189 -10.42 10.47 3.72
N GLY A 190 -9.15 10.36 3.31
CA GLY A 190 -8.19 9.47 3.95
C GLY A 190 -8.61 7.99 3.90
N PHE A 191 -8.29 7.24 4.95
CA PHE A 191 -8.50 5.79 5.03
C PHE A 191 -9.89 5.40 5.60
N PRO A 192 -10.38 4.18 5.32
CA PRO A 192 -11.61 3.65 5.93
C PRO A 192 -11.59 3.60 7.47
N GLU A 193 -12.77 3.51 8.09
CA GLU A 193 -12.90 3.32 9.56
C GLU A 193 -12.18 2.06 10.07
N ALA A 194 -12.24 0.98 9.28
CA ALA A 194 -11.53 -0.26 9.52
C ALA A 194 -11.08 -0.85 8.18
N TRP A 195 -9.84 -1.32 8.13
CA TRP A 195 -9.27 -1.96 6.94
C TRP A 195 -8.24 -3.02 7.33
N TRP A 196 -7.99 -3.90 6.37
CA TRP A 196 -6.93 -4.88 6.42
C TRP A 196 -6.22 -4.88 5.09
N TRP A 197 -4.91 -5.10 5.15
CA TRP A 197 -4.08 -5.18 3.97
C TRP A 197 -3.00 -6.21 4.21
N GLY A 198 -2.48 -6.77 3.13
CA GLY A 198 -1.27 -7.56 3.20
C GLY A 198 -0.65 -7.76 1.84
N GLN A 199 0.67 -7.90 1.84
CA GLN A 199 1.44 -8.18 0.64
C GLN A 199 2.59 -9.13 0.96
N ALA A 200 2.78 -10.12 0.11
CA ALA A 200 3.82 -11.12 0.30
C ALA A 200 4.64 -11.35 -0.98
N GLN A 201 5.93 -11.48 -0.73
CA GLN A 201 7.02 -11.74 -1.65
C GLN A 201 8.03 -12.64 -0.91
N GLY A 202 9.11 -13.08 -1.55
CA GLY A 202 10.06 -13.99 -0.92
C GLY A 202 9.52 -15.41 -0.71
N PHE A 203 8.66 -15.87 -1.62
CA PHE A 203 8.35 -17.29 -1.77
C PHE A 203 9.54 -18.06 -2.38
N ALA A 204 9.49 -19.39 -2.31
CA ALA A 204 10.47 -20.24 -3.00
C ALA A 204 10.54 -19.96 -4.51
N GLU A 205 9.40 -19.63 -5.14
CA GLU A 205 9.34 -19.14 -6.51
C GLU A 205 9.46 -17.60 -6.55
N PRO A 206 10.59 -17.02 -6.99
CA PRO A 206 10.86 -15.58 -6.83
C PRO A 206 9.98 -14.65 -7.69
N THR A 207 9.19 -15.22 -8.59
CA THR A 207 8.23 -14.49 -9.44
C THR A 207 6.83 -14.48 -8.84
N ALA A 208 6.55 -15.28 -7.81
CA ALA A 208 5.25 -15.30 -7.16
C ALA A 208 5.09 -14.08 -6.24
N SER A 209 3.87 -13.55 -6.21
CA SER A 209 3.52 -12.42 -5.35
C SER A 209 2.05 -12.50 -4.96
N LEU A 210 1.72 -11.99 -3.79
CA LEU A 210 0.36 -11.94 -3.29
C LEU A 210 0.09 -10.56 -2.71
N ALA A 211 -1.09 -10.01 -2.96
CA ALA A 211 -1.56 -8.80 -2.31
C ALA A 211 -3.06 -8.91 -2.02
N PHE A 212 -3.51 -8.37 -0.90
CA PHE A 212 -4.91 -8.21 -0.58
C PHE A 212 -5.16 -6.90 0.12
N ALA A 213 -6.34 -6.34 -0.09
CA ALA A 213 -6.80 -5.15 0.60
C ALA A 213 -8.31 -5.26 0.79
N GLY A 214 -8.79 -4.86 1.96
CA GLY A 214 -10.21 -4.79 2.21
C GLY A 214 -10.54 -3.86 3.36
N GLY A 215 -11.83 -3.58 3.50
CA GLY A 215 -12.33 -2.70 4.54
C GLY A 215 -13.77 -2.32 4.30
N ILE A 216 -14.23 -1.36 5.11
CA ILE A 216 -15.59 -0.85 5.04
C ILE A 216 -15.63 0.27 3.99
N VAL A 217 -16.26 -0.04 2.85
CA VAL A 217 -16.43 0.91 1.75
C VAL A 217 -17.79 1.58 1.85
N THR A 218 -17.81 2.91 1.69
CA THR A 218 -19.03 3.72 1.75
C THR A 218 -19.20 4.60 0.52
N SER A 219 -20.46 4.78 0.10
CA SER A 219 -20.88 5.81 -0.85
C SER A 219 -22.36 6.11 -0.65
N GLY A 220 -22.68 7.32 -0.17
CA GLY A 220 -24.03 7.67 0.26
C GLY A 220 -24.57 6.69 1.30
N PRO A 221 -25.75 6.05 1.08
CA PRO A 221 -26.33 5.09 2.02
C PRO A 221 -25.67 3.70 1.98
N MET A 222 -24.79 3.43 1.02
CA MET A 222 -24.10 2.14 0.91
C MET A 222 -22.99 2.05 1.95
N ARG A 223 -22.99 0.96 2.73
CA ARG A 223 -21.88 0.55 3.60
C ARG A 223 -21.67 -0.94 3.41
N VAL A 224 -20.56 -1.32 2.77
CA VAL A 224 -20.29 -2.71 2.37
C VAL A 224 -18.86 -3.06 2.74
N GLU A 225 -18.68 -4.24 3.31
CA GLU A 225 -17.36 -4.85 3.46
C GLU A 225 -16.91 -5.44 2.12
N VAL A 226 -15.76 -4.99 1.63
CA VAL A 226 -15.18 -5.47 0.37
C VAL A 226 -13.75 -5.91 0.63
N THR A 227 -13.36 -7.08 0.11
CA THR A 227 -11.97 -7.53 0.06
C THR A 227 -11.60 -7.89 -1.37
N ALA A 228 -10.47 -7.38 -1.84
CA ALA A 228 -9.80 -7.83 -3.05
C ALA A 228 -8.60 -8.72 -2.69
N LEU A 229 -8.37 -9.75 -3.51
CA LEU A 229 -7.27 -10.70 -3.36
C LEU A 229 -6.63 -10.92 -4.73
N VAL A 230 -5.33 -10.67 -4.80
CA VAL A 230 -4.51 -10.75 -6.01
C VAL A 230 -3.38 -11.74 -5.77
N VAL A 231 -3.21 -12.69 -6.68
CA VAL A 231 -2.07 -13.60 -6.71
C VAL A 231 -1.44 -13.56 -8.09
N MET A 232 -0.14 -13.27 -8.15
CA MET A 232 0.71 -13.56 -9.30
C MET A 232 1.35 -14.93 -9.07
N LEU A 233 0.98 -15.89 -9.91
CA LEU A 233 1.53 -17.24 -9.88
C LEU A 233 2.98 -17.27 -10.39
N PRO A 234 3.75 -18.34 -10.11
CA PRO A 234 5.13 -18.48 -10.59
C PRO A 234 5.30 -18.33 -12.11
N ASP A 235 4.28 -18.71 -12.89
CA ASP A 235 4.25 -18.59 -14.36
C ASP A 235 3.93 -17.16 -14.85
N GLY A 236 3.76 -16.19 -13.94
CA GLY A 236 3.43 -14.80 -14.23
C GLY A 236 1.93 -14.53 -14.42
N ARG A 237 1.05 -15.54 -14.30
CA ARG A 237 -0.39 -15.31 -14.37
C ARG A 237 -0.87 -14.57 -13.12
N VAL A 238 -1.55 -13.44 -13.33
CA VAL A 238 -2.25 -12.72 -12.26
C VAL A 238 -3.72 -13.16 -12.20
N ILE A 239 -4.16 -13.50 -10.99
CA ILE A 239 -5.54 -13.81 -10.65
C ILE A 239 -6.02 -12.77 -9.66
N ARG A 240 -7.16 -12.14 -9.95
CA ARG A 240 -7.84 -11.21 -9.04
C ARG A 240 -9.22 -11.73 -8.68
N LEU A 241 -9.53 -11.78 -7.39
CA LEU A 241 -10.86 -12.02 -6.82
C LEU A 241 -11.25 -10.82 -5.94
N GLY A 242 -12.53 -10.68 -5.61
CA GLY A 242 -13.02 -9.61 -4.73
C GLY A 242 -14.23 -8.83 -5.24
N ASP A 243 -15.06 -9.44 -6.09
CA ASP A 243 -16.38 -8.91 -6.42
C ASP A 243 -17.41 -9.63 -5.54
N PRO A 244 -18.17 -8.93 -4.67
CA PRO A 244 -19.02 -9.56 -3.63
C PRO A 244 -19.95 -10.66 -4.14
N VAL A 245 -20.41 -10.57 -5.39
CA VAL A 245 -21.33 -11.54 -6.00
C VAL A 245 -20.60 -12.56 -6.88
N ILE A 246 -19.66 -12.11 -7.71
CA ILE A 246 -19.08 -12.93 -8.79
C ILE A 246 -17.85 -13.70 -8.32
N SER A 247 -17.02 -13.07 -7.50
CA SER A 247 -15.73 -13.59 -7.06
C SER A 247 -15.48 -13.31 -5.56
N PRO A 248 -16.41 -13.69 -4.65
CA PRO A 248 -16.36 -13.26 -3.27
C PRO A 248 -15.08 -13.70 -2.58
N VAL A 249 -14.55 -12.81 -1.75
CA VAL A 249 -13.46 -13.09 -0.81
C VAL A 249 -14.02 -12.90 0.60
N ARG A 250 -13.94 -13.94 1.41
CA ARG A 250 -14.24 -13.88 2.85
C ARG A 250 -12.95 -13.63 3.60
N THR A 251 -13.01 -12.79 4.62
CA THR A 251 -11.86 -12.44 5.44
C THR A 251 -12.21 -12.51 6.92
N THR A 252 -11.28 -13.02 7.72
CA THR A 252 -11.27 -12.88 9.17
C THR A 252 -9.91 -12.34 9.57
N THR A 253 -9.88 -11.15 10.17
CA THR A 253 -8.65 -10.46 10.57
C THR A 253 -8.70 -10.09 12.04
N THR A 254 -7.59 -10.32 12.73
CA THR A 254 -7.27 -9.80 14.06
C THR A 254 -5.97 -9.02 13.98
N ASP A 255 -5.45 -8.55 15.11
CA ASP A 255 -4.19 -7.78 15.15
C ASP A 255 -2.97 -8.64 14.84
N GLU A 256 -3.12 -9.98 14.89
CA GLU A 256 -2.02 -10.93 14.71
C GLU A 256 -2.31 -12.01 13.66
N GLN A 257 -3.52 -12.08 13.09
CA GLN A 257 -3.93 -13.16 12.19
C GLN A 257 -4.81 -12.68 11.04
N TRP A 258 -4.56 -13.21 9.85
CA TRP A 258 -5.35 -12.96 8.64
C TRP A 258 -5.72 -14.28 7.98
N HIS A 259 -7.01 -14.48 7.75
CA HIS A 259 -7.53 -15.65 7.05
C HIS A 259 -8.39 -15.19 5.88
N LEU A 260 -8.02 -15.54 4.65
CA LEU A 260 -8.77 -15.17 3.45
C LEU A 260 -9.17 -16.42 2.66
N SER A 261 -10.39 -16.42 2.14
CA SER A 261 -10.88 -17.45 1.21
C SER A 261 -11.61 -16.78 0.05
N GLY A 262 -10.93 -16.74 -1.10
CA GLY A 262 -11.47 -16.24 -2.36
C GLY A 262 -11.93 -17.37 -3.26
N ARG A 263 -13.06 -17.20 -3.95
CA ARG A 263 -13.49 -18.10 -5.02
C ARG A 263 -14.13 -17.36 -6.18
N GLY A 264 -13.90 -17.80 -7.41
CA GLY A 264 -14.52 -17.21 -8.61
C GLY A 264 -13.89 -17.73 -9.90
N PHE A 265 -14.67 -17.82 -10.99
CA PHE A 265 -14.18 -18.23 -12.31
C PHE A 265 -13.42 -19.59 -12.34
N GLY A 266 -13.81 -20.50 -11.45
CA GLY A 266 -13.15 -21.80 -11.26
C GLY A 266 -11.93 -21.77 -10.34
N TRP A 267 -11.45 -20.60 -9.92
CA TRP A 267 -10.35 -20.45 -8.97
C TRP A 267 -10.84 -20.50 -7.52
N ARG A 268 -9.99 -21.02 -6.64
CA ARG A 268 -10.07 -20.88 -5.18
C ARG A 268 -8.68 -20.56 -4.65
N ILE A 269 -8.60 -19.53 -3.82
CA ILE A 269 -7.37 -19.05 -3.17
C ILE A 269 -7.63 -19.00 -1.68
N GLU A 270 -6.79 -19.68 -0.91
CA GLU A 270 -6.85 -19.72 0.55
C GLU A 270 -5.56 -19.17 1.11
N VAL A 271 -5.66 -18.22 2.03
CA VAL A 271 -4.53 -17.54 2.66
C VAL A 271 -4.67 -17.63 4.16
N THR A 272 -3.59 -17.99 4.83
CA THR A 272 -3.44 -17.89 6.28
C THR A 272 -2.14 -17.16 6.56
N ALA A 273 -2.21 -16.11 7.36
CA ALA A 273 -1.03 -15.33 7.73
C ALA A 273 -1.08 -14.90 9.19
N SER A 274 0.09 -14.67 9.77
CA SER A 274 0.23 -14.21 11.15
C SER A 274 1.51 -13.42 11.37
N ALA A 275 1.42 -12.44 12.27
CA ALA A 275 2.58 -11.72 12.79
C ALA A 275 2.30 -11.31 14.25
N PRO A 276 3.29 -11.38 15.15
CA PRO A 276 3.09 -10.95 16.54
C PRO A 276 2.86 -9.44 16.63
N LEU A 277 1.91 -9.01 17.46
CA LEU A 277 1.55 -7.61 17.64
C LEU A 277 2.73 -6.75 18.12
N ASP A 278 3.62 -7.33 18.92
CA ASP A 278 4.83 -6.65 19.38
C ASP A 278 5.80 -6.30 18.23
N GLN A 279 5.66 -6.96 17.07
CA GLN A 279 6.42 -6.66 15.85
C GLN A 279 5.77 -5.58 14.97
N ALA A 280 4.57 -5.10 15.31
CA ALA A 280 3.89 -4.07 14.55
C ALA A 280 4.54 -2.70 14.76
N PHE A 281 4.81 -2.02 13.65
CA PHE A 281 4.97 -0.58 13.61
C PHE A 281 3.60 0.08 13.78
N VAL A 282 3.60 1.26 14.38
CA VAL A 282 2.48 2.20 14.22
C VAL A 282 2.87 3.13 13.08
N LEU A 283 2.04 3.23 12.04
CA LEU A 283 2.25 4.20 10.95
C LEU A 283 1.11 5.24 10.90
N PRO A 284 1.41 6.44 10.36
CA PRO A 284 0.44 7.50 10.26
C PRO A 284 -0.52 7.27 9.09
N VAL A 285 -1.77 7.67 9.29
CA VAL A 285 -2.69 7.98 8.19
C VAL A 285 -3.00 9.47 8.18
N PRO A 286 -3.17 10.08 6.99
CA PRO A 286 -3.56 11.47 6.89
C PRO A 286 -5.03 11.65 7.27
N LEU A 287 -5.31 12.79 7.91
CA LEU A 287 -6.64 13.40 7.98
C LEU A 287 -6.60 14.67 7.13
N PRO A 288 -6.87 14.58 5.81
CA PRO A 288 -6.67 15.72 4.89
C PRO A 288 -7.44 16.97 5.30
N SER A 289 -8.69 16.79 5.77
CA SER A 289 -9.56 17.86 6.24
C SER A 289 -9.03 18.60 7.48
N GLU A 290 -8.14 17.96 8.25
CA GLU A 290 -7.52 18.52 9.45
C GLU A 290 -6.05 18.91 9.23
N HIS A 291 -5.51 18.74 8.02
CA HIS A 291 -4.11 19.02 7.68
C HIS A 291 -3.09 18.38 8.65
N ARG A 292 -3.32 17.13 9.06
CA ARG A 292 -2.43 16.44 10.00
C ARG A 292 -2.42 14.94 9.82
N ASN A 293 -1.39 14.31 10.35
CA ASN A 293 -1.33 12.87 10.55
C ASN A 293 -1.99 12.46 11.88
N THR A 294 -2.44 11.21 11.94
CA THR A 294 -2.88 10.52 13.16
C THR A 294 -2.34 9.08 13.13
N PRO A 295 -2.10 8.42 14.28
CA PRO A 295 -1.84 6.98 14.29
C PRO A 295 -2.98 6.22 13.62
N GLY A 296 -2.66 5.46 12.57
CA GLY A 296 -3.66 4.93 11.65
C GLY A 296 -3.76 3.41 11.63
N ASP A 297 -2.61 2.74 11.52
CA ASP A 297 -2.56 1.29 11.46
C ASP A 297 -1.43 0.65 12.29
N LEU A 298 -1.61 -0.67 12.43
CA LEU A 298 -0.60 -1.60 12.91
C LEU A 298 -0.01 -2.30 11.68
N GLU A 299 1.21 -1.91 11.30
CA GLU A 299 1.92 -2.41 10.13
C GLU A 299 3.00 -3.41 10.55
N HIS A 300 2.89 -4.64 10.08
CA HIS A 300 3.97 -5.62 10.15
C HIS A 300 4.69 -5.63 8.81
N LEU A 301 6.01 -5.45 8.78
CA LEU A 301 6.80 -5.53 7.53
C LEU A 301 7.20 -6.96 7.15
N VAL A 302 7.14 -7.86 8.12
CA VAL A 302 7.45 -9.29 8.02
C VAL A 302 6.45 -10.09 8.87
N GLY A 303 6.23 -11.34 8.49
CA GLY A 303 5.16 -12.17 9.01
C GLY A 303 5.06 -13.47 8.22
N ASP A 304 4.54 -14.51 8.85
CA ASP A 304 4.35 -15.80 8.21
C ASP A 304 3.10 -15.79 7.36
N LEU A 305 3.20 -16.27 6.13
CA LEU A 305 2.06 -16.42 5.23
C LEU A 305 2.17 -17.73 4.45
N LYS A 306 1.03 -18.41 4.38
CA LYS A 306 0.79 -19.54 3.48
C LYS A 306 -0.36 -19.23 2.55
N VAL A 307 -0.19 -19.53 1.27
CA VAL A 307 -1.24 -19.46 0.25
C VAL A 307 -1.37 -20.78 -0.46
N THR A 308 -2.60 -21.21 -0.71
CA THR A 308 -2.93 -22.35 -1.59
C THR A 308 -3.86 -21.90 -2.70
N VAL A 309 -3.48 -22.19 -3.95
CA VAL A 309 -4.25 -21.88 -5.15
C VAL A 309 -4.71 -23.18 -5.81
N SER A 310 -5.99 -23.24 -6.14
CA SER A 310 -6.58 -24.35 -6.90
C SER A 310 -7.50 -23.85 -8.00
N ARG A 311 -7.66 -24.66 -9.06
CA ARG A 311 -8.56 -24.40 -10.18
C ARG A 311 -9.41 -25.63 -10.45
N PHE A 312 -10.73 -25.47 -10.46
CA PHE A 312 -11.71 -26.55 -10.61
C PHE A 312 -11.43 -27.73 -9.67
N GLY A 313 -11.06 -27.42 -8.41
CA GLY A 313 -10.74 -28.42 -7.37
C GLY A 313 -9.36 -29.08 -7.51
N ARG A 314 -8.58 -28.75 -8.54
CA ARG A 314 -7.21 -29.26 -8.70
C ARG A 314 -6.20 -28.26 -8.15
N HIS A 315 -5.23 -28.75 -7.39
CA HIS A 315 -4.12 -27.95 -6.90
C HIS A 315 -3.33 -27.32 -8.06
N VAL A 316 -2.95 -26.05 -7.90
CA VAL A 316 -2.14 -25.31 -8.88
C VAL A 316 -0.81 -24.87 -8.27
N TRP A 317 -0.83 -24.28 -7.08
CA TRP A 317 0.37 -23.79 -6.40
C TRP A 317 0.13 -23.64 -4.89
N THR A 318 1.17 -23.88 -4.09
CA THR A 318 1.23 -23.50 -2.67
C THR A 318 2.52 -22.72 -2.46
N GLY A 319 2.41 -21.57 -1.80
CA GLY A 319 3.55 -20.75 -1.43
C GLY A 319 3.56 -20.51 0.08
N GLU A 320 4.77 -20.48 0.65
CA GLU A 320 5.01 -20.10 2.04
C GLU A 320 6.14 -19.06 2.09
N THR A 321 6.03 -18.07 2.98
CA THR A 321 7.06 -17.06 3.23
C THR A 321 6.93 -16.51 4.66
N SER A 322 8.05 -16.03 5.21
CA SER A 322 8.10 -15.25 6.46
C SER A 322 8.25 -13.74 6.22
N LEU A 323 8.16 -13.31 4.95
CA LEU A 323 8.28 -11.92 4.52
C LEU A 323 6.92 -11.38 4.04
N ALA A 324 5.84 -11.71 4.73
CA ALA A 324 4.55 -11.06 4.49
C ALA A 324 4.45 -9.75 5.27
N ALA A 325 4.14 -8.67 4.57
CA ALA A 325 3.67 -7.45 5.21
C ALA A 325 2.16 -7.57 5.49
N LEU A 326 1.73 -7.19 6.68
CA LEU A 326 0.37 -7.43 7.19
C LEU A 326 -0.11 -6.24 8.01
N VAL A 327 -1.30 -5.75 7.70
CA VAL A 327 -1.85 -4.53 8.27
C VAL A 327 -3.25 -4.76 8.81
N HIS A 328 -3.47 -4.19 10.00
CA HIS A 328 -4.80 -4.02 10.57
C HIS A 328 -4.98 -2.56 11.01
N GLY A 329 -5.83 -1.84 10.28
CA GLY A 329 -6.03 -0.43 10.48
C GLY A 329 -7.32 -0.07 11.21
N GLY A 330 -7.26 1.05 11.92
CA GLY A 330 -8.39 1.62 12.66
C GLY A 330 -7.89 2.49 13.82
N LEU A 331 -8.34 3.75 13.87
CA LEU A 331 -7.80 4.75 14.81
C LEU A 331 -7.89 4.32 16.28
N ASP A 332 -9.03 3.77 16.69
CA ASP A 332 -9.23 3.35 18.08
C ASP A 332 -8.38 2.14 18.45
N ARG A 333 -8.13 1.25 17.48
CA ARG A 333 -7.24 0.10 17.64
C ARG A 333 -5.81 0.56 17.89
N VAL A 334 -5.31 1.47 17.07
CA VAL A 334 -3.93 1.95 17.21
C VAL A 334 -3.73 2.76 18.48
N ARG A 335 -4.71 3.59 18.86
CA ARG A 335 -4.70 4.28 20.16
C ARG A 335 -4.65 3.30 21.33
N ALA A 336 -5.42 2.21 21.27
CA ALA A 336 -5.39 1.18 22.30
C ALA A 336 -4.01 0.50 22.37
N GLU A 337 -3.37 0.26 21.23
CA GLU A 337 -2.03 -0.32 21.17
C GLU A 337 -0.94 0.61 21.71
N LEU A 338 -0.98 1.90 21.37
CA LEU A 338 -0.07 2.90 21.94
C LEU A 338 -0.20 2.94 23.47
N ARG A 339 -1.43 2.94 24.00
CA ARG A 339 -1.68 2.87 25.45
C ARG A 339 -1.14 1.58 26.06
N ARG A 340 -1.31 0.42 25.39
CA ARG A 340 -0.74 -0.87 25.84
C ARG A 340 0.79 -0.80 25.96
N ARG A 341 1.45 -0.11 25.00
CA ARG A 341 2.90 0.14 25.00
C ARG A 341 3.36 1.19 26.03
N GLY A 342 2.43 1.85 26.74
CA GLY A 342 2.74 2.94 27.66
C GLY A 342 3.15 4.24 26.97
N LEU A 343 2.76 4.41 25.71
CA LEU A 343 3.06 5.57 24.87
C LEU A 343 1.87 6.56 24.85
N ASP A 344 2.14 7.79 24.44
CA ASP A 344 1.09 8.77 24.14
C ASP A 344 0.26 8.28 22.93
N ASP A 345 -1.06 8.27 23.08
CA ASP A 345 -2.00 7.74 22.09
C ASP A 345 -2.21 8.67 20.87
N THR A 346 -1.55 9.83 20.87
CA THR A 346 -1.51 10.77 19.76
C THR A 346 -0.26 10.62 18.89
N LEU A 347 0.73 9.81 19.31
CA LEU A 347 1.94 9.56 18.53
C LEU A 347 1.59 8.98 17.17
N THR A 348 2.01 9.67 16.12
CA THR A 348 1.67 9.33 14.73
C THR A 348 2.39 8.08 14.22
N HIS A 349 3.50 7.71 14.86
CA HIS A 349 4.28 6.54 14.54
C HIS A 349 5.01 6.00 15.77
N ALA A 350 5.34 4.71 15.74
CA ALA A 350 6.16 4.05 16.77
C ALA A 350 6.83 2.80 16.18
N PRO A 351 8.07 2.48 16.58
CA PRO A 351 8.71 1.23 16.19
C PRO A 351 8.06 0.02 16.90
N PRO A 352 8.39 -1.21 16.46
CA PRO A 352 8.09 -2.44 17.20
C PRO A 352 8.64 -2.39 18.64
N VAL A 353 8.02 -3.15 19.54
CA VAL A 353 8.46 -3.29 20.93
C VAL A 353 9.30 -4.56 21.12
N GLY A 354 10.28 -4.50 22.03
CA GLY A 354 11.05 -5.69 22.45
C GLY A 354 12.28 -6.04 21.60
N LYS A 355 12.98 -5.04 21.05
CA LYS A 355 14.32 -5.23 20.46
C LYS A 355 15.43 -4.86 21.42
#